data_AF-A0A967LU32-F1
#
_entry.id   AF-A0A967LU32-F1
#
_cell.length_a   1.000
_cell.length_b   1.000
_cell.length_c   1.000
_cell.angle_alpha   90.00
_cell.angle_beta   90.00
_cell.angle_gamma   90.00
#
_symmetry.space_group_name_H-M   'P 1'
#
loop_
_entity.id
_entity.type
_entity.pdbx_description
1 polymer ?
#
loop_
_entity_poly.entity_id
_entity_poly.type
_entity_poly.pdbx_seq_one_letter_code
_entity_poly.pdbx_strand_id
1 'polypeptide(L)'
;MKFATWKDSLELVGIAAIVVSLVFVGYELRQSTAVARSDAYSSFSAQFLDLATSAALDERMSGLISQVNQGAMPGDFEPEDQ
;
A
#
# COMPACT_ATOMS: atom_id res chain seq x y z
N MET A 1 34.17 -19.43 -42.42
CA MET A 1 32.99 -18.95 -41.69
C MET A 1 31.89 -18.70 -42.71
N LYS A 2 30.79 -19.46 -42.69
CA LYS A 2 29.68 -19.27 -43.63
C LYS A 2 28.95 -17.99 -43.23
N PHE A 3 28.77 -17.08 -44.19
CA PHE A 3 28.00 -15.85 -43.99
C PHE A 3 26.58 -16.23 -43.57
N ALA A 4 26.13 -15.74 -42.42
CA ALA A 4 24.76 -15.89 -41.97
C ALA A 4 23.84 -15.32 -43.06
N THR A 5 22.88 -16.12 -43.50
CA THR A 5 21.93 -15.72 -44.52
C THR A 5 21.03 -14.63 -43.93
N TRP A 6 20.63 -13.62 -44.71
CA TRP A 6 19.77 -12.53 -44.20
C TRP A 6 18.47 -13.02 -43.51
N LYS A 7 17.96 -14.17 -43.97
CA LYS A 7 16.87 -14.91 -43.36
C LYS A 7 17.18 -15.36 -41.93
N ASP A 8 18.39 -15.89 -41.68
CA ASP A 8 18.81 -16.38 -40.36
C ASP A 8 18.87 -15.24 -39.35
N SER A 9 19.33 -14.06 -39.78
CA SER A 9 19.32 -12.85 -38.96
C SER A 9 17.90 -12.41 -38.59
N LEU A 10 16.96 -12.45 -39.55
CA LEU A 10 15.55 -12.12 -39.30
C LEU A 10 14.89 -13.10 -38.33
N GLU A 11 15.17 -14.38 -38.48
CA GLU A 11 14.64 -15.43 -37.60
C GLU A 11 15.16 -15.28 -36.17
N LEU A 12 16.45 -14.98 -36.01
CA LEU A 12 17.05 -14.70 -34.70
C LEU A 12 16.43 -13.46 -34.03
N VAL A 13 16.19 -12.39 -34.78
CA VAL A 13 15.52 -11.18 -34.28
C VAL A 13 14.08 -11.47 -33.86
N GLY A 14 13.36 -12.28 -34.62
CA GLY A 14 11.99 -12.70 -34.28
C GLY A 14 11.94 -13.46 -32.96
N ILE A 15 12.85 -14.42 -32.76
CA ILE A 15 12.94 -15.18 -31.50
C ILE A 15 13.32 -14.25 -30.35
N ALA A 16 14.30 -13.37 -30.55
CA ALA A 16 14.71 -12.39 -29.54
C ALA A 16 13.55 -11.46 -29.14
N ALA A 17 12.74 -11.01 -30.10
CA ALA A 17 11.57 -10.17 -29.83
C ALA A 17 10.53 -10.87 -28.95
N ILE A 18 10.26 -12.16 -29.20
CA ILE A 18 9.35 -12.97 -28.36
C ILE A 18 9.90 -13.08 -26.93
N VAL A 19 11.19 -13.38 -26.78
CA VAL A 19 11.82 -13.51 -25.46
C VAL A 19 11.76 -12.20 -24.68
N VAL A 20 12.10 -11.08 -25.32
CA VAL A 20 12.04 -9.74 -24.70
C VAL A 20 10.61 -9.39 -24.28
N SER A 21 9.61 -9.70 -25.12
CA SER A 21 8.20 -9.48 -24.81
C SER A 21 7.78 -10.24 -23.54
N LEU A 22 8.12 -11.54 -23.43
CA LEU A 22 7.79 -12.34 -22.24
C LEU A 22 8.46 -11.81 -20.97
N VAL A 23 9.71 -11.36 -21.05
CA VAL A 23 10.41 -10.73 -19.92
C VAL A 23 9.73 -9.44 -19.49
N PHE A 24 9.31 -8.60 -20.46
CA PHE A 24 8.62 -7.35 -20.18
C PHE A 24 7.29 -7.58 -19.46
N VAL A 25 6.47 -8.52 -19.95
CA VAL A 25 5.19 -8.88 -19.31
C VAL A 25 5.42 -9.40 -17.89
N GLY A 26 6.44 -10.24 -17.67
CA GLY A 26 6.80 -10.73 -16.34
C GLY A 26 7.23 -9.60 -15.38
N TYR A 27 7.94 -8.60 -15.90
CA TYR A 27 8.34 -7.42 -15.13
C TYR A 27 7.15 -6.51 -14.80
N GLU A 28 6.22 -6.32 -15.75
CA GLU A 28 5.00 -5.55 -15.56
C GLU A 28 4.07 -6.19 -14.52
N LEU A 29 3.89 -7.51 -14.55
CA LEU A 29 3.13 -8.25 -13.53
C LEU A 29 3.75 -8.10 -12.12
N ARG A 30 5.09 -8.16 -12.03
CA ARG A 30 5.81 -7.94 -10.76
C ARG A 30 5.63 -6.53 -10.24
N GLN A 31 5.76 -5.53 -11.11
CA GLN A 31 5.54 -4.13 -10.74
C GLN A 31 4.10 -3.89 -10.33
N SER A 32 3.11 -4.35 -11.09
CA SER A 32 1.69 -4.20 -10.78
C SER A 32 1.35 -4.83 -9.41
N THR A 33 1.91 -6.00 -9.09
CA THR A 33 1.73 -6.63 -7.78
C THR A 33 2.41 -5.85 -6.65
N ALA A 34 3.61 -5.32 -6.89
CA ALA A 34 4.33 -4.51 -5.91
C ALA A 34 3.63 -3.16 -5.65
N VAL A 35 3.12 -2.52 -6.70
CA VAL A 35 2.33 -1.30 -6.63
C VAL A 35 1.00 -1.56 -5.92
N ALA A 36 0.27 -2.61 -6.27
CA ALA A 36 -0.99 -2.96 -5.59
C ALA A 36 -0.78 -3.20 -4.08
N ARG A 37 0.35 -3.83 -3.70
CA ARG A 37 0.73 -3.98 -2.30
C ARG A 37 1.08 -2.64 -1.65
N SER A 38 1.85 -1.79 -2.33
CA SER A 38 2.20 -0.44 -1.85
C SER A 38 0.95 0.44 -1.67
N ASP A 39 0.02 0.39 -2.61
CA ASP A 39 -1.25 1.12 -2.56
C ASP A 39 -2.13 0.60 -1.41
N ALA A 40 -2.15 -0.71 -1.17
CA ALA A 40 -2.81 -1.28 -0.01
C ALA A 40 -2.20 -0.79 1.33
N TYR A 41 -0.88 -0.68 1.44
CA TYR A 41 -0.24 -0.13 2.64
C TYR A 41 -0.48 1.37 2.81
N SER A 42 -0.44 2.14 1.72
CA SER A 42 -0.72 3.57 1.73
C SER A 42 -2.17 3.86 2.14
N SER A 43 -3.13 3.13 1.54
CA SER A 43 -4.55 3.24 1.89
C SER A 43 -4.85 2.75 3.30
N PHE A 44 -4.17 1.71 3.79
CA PHE A 44 -4.30 1.27 5.18
C PHE A 44 -3.75 2.33 6.16
N SER A 45 -2.58 2.88 5.88
CA SER A 45 -2.00 3.94 6.71
C SER A 45 -2.86 5.20 6.73
N ALA A 46 -3.44 5.59 5.59
CA ALA A 46 -4.33 6.74 5.50
C ALA A 46 -5.62 6.52 6.30
N GLN A 47 -6.23 5.34 6.20
CA GLN A 47 -7.41 4.96 7.00
C GLN A 47 -7.08 4.93 8.49
N PHE A 48 -5.91 4.44 8.88
CA PHE A 48 -5.50 4.41 10.28
C PHE A 48 -5.28 5.81 10.85
N LEU A 49 -4.70 6.71 10.05
CA LEU A 49 -4.48 8.10 10.45
C LEU A 49 -5.81 8.84 10.59
N ASP A 50 -6.75 8.63 9.69
CA ASP A 50 -8.10 9.20 9.73
C ASP A 50 -8.92 8.66 10.91
N LEU A 51 -8.80 7.36 11.20
CA LEU A 51 -9.42 6.74 12.38
C LEU A 51 -8.79 7.23 13.69
N ALA A 52 -7.47 7.30 13.76
CA ALA A 52 -6.77 7.82 14.93
C ALA A 52 -7.07 9.31 15.16
N THR A 53 -7.17 10.08 14.08
CA THR A 53 -7.50 11.50 14.13
C THR A 53 -8.96 11.71 14.53
N SER A 54 -9.91 10.95 13.98
CA SER A 54 -11.32 11.02 14.40
C SER A 54 -11.53 10.57 15.84
N ALA A 55 -10.85 9.52 16.30
CA ALA A 55 -10.87 9.10 17.70
C ALA A 55 -10.21 10.11 18.65
N ALA A 56 -9.16 10.81 18.21
CA ALA A 56 -8.49 11.83 19.01
C ALA A 56 -9.19 13.20 18.98
N LEU A 57 -9.91 13.51 17.90
CA LEU A 57 -10.72 14.73 17.73
C LEU A 57 -12.10 14.60 18.36
N ASP A 58 -12.51 13.41 18.80
CA ASP A 58 -13.72 13.28 19.61
C ASP A 58 -13.52 14.06 20.92
N GLU A 59 -14.26 15.16 21.07
CA GLU A 59 -14.20 16.06 22.23
C GLU A 59 -14.41 15.29 23.55
N ARG A 60 -15.11 14.16 23.48
CA ARG A 60 -15.30 13.22 24.60
C ARG A 60 -13.96 12.62 25.05
N MET A 61 -13.06 12.23 24.15
CA MET A 61 -11.76 11.68 24.53
C MET A 61 -10.84 12.72 25.17
N SER A 62 -10.87 13.96 24.70
CA SER A 62 -10.14 15.08 25.32
C SER A 62 -10.67 15.35 26.74
N GLY A 63 -11.99 15.31 26.93
CA GLY A 63 -12.63 15.40 28.23
C GLY A 63 -12.22 14.28 29.18
N LEU A 64 -12.24 13.03 28.72
CA LEU A 64 -11.85 11.85 29.50
C LEU A 64 -10.37 11.87 29.89
N ILE A 65 -9.45 12.20 28.97
CA ILE A 65 -8.02 12.31 29.28
C ILE A 65 -7.75 13.44 30.28
N SER A 66 -8.47 14.56 30.16
CA SER A 66 -8.39 15.67 31.11
C SER A 66 -8.88 15.27 32.50
N GLN A 67 -9.99 14.55 32.61
CA GLN A 67 -10.54 14.07 33.88
C GLN A 67 -9.62 13.04 34.55
N VAL A 68 -9.05 12.10 33.78
CA VAL A 68 -8.07 11.13 34.29
C VAL A 68 -6.79 11.83 34.77
N ASN A 69 -6.29 12.83 34.03
CA ASN A 69 -5.12 13.61 34.43
C ASN A 69 -5.38 14.45 35.70
N GLN A 70 -6.64 14.79 35.97
CA GLN A 70 -7.08 15.46 37.20
C GLN A 70 -7.33 14.49 38.37
N GLY A 71 -7.15 13.18 38.16
CA GLY A 71 -7.23 12.15 39.20
C GLY A 71 -8.60 11.47 39.34
N ALA A 72 -9.49 11.60 38.35
CA ALA A 72 -10.79 10.92 38.34
C ALA A 72 -10.63 9.39 38.33
N MET A 73 -11.41 8.71 39.16
CA MET A 73 -11.44 7.25 39.24
C MET A 73 -12.56 6.67 38.37
N PRO A 74 -12.51 5.36 38.03
CA PRO A 74 -13.52 4.70 37.18
C PRO A 74 -14.99 4.86 37.61
N GLY A 75 -15.25 5.23 38.86
CA GLY A 75 -16.60 5.50 39.38
C GLY A 75 -17.08 6.94 39.25
N ASP A 76 -16.21 7.87 38.81
CA ASP A 76 -16.51 9.30 38.65
C ASP A 76 -16.99 9.65 37.23
N PHE A 77 -16.95 8.69 36.30
CA PHE A 77 -17.42 8.87 34.92
C PHE A 77 -18.94 8.72 34.83
N GLU A 78 -19.62 9.70 34.24
CA GLU A 78 -21.07 9.60 34.03
C GLU A 78 -21.37 8.67 32.84
N PRO A 79 -22.59 8.09 32.76
CA PRO A 79 -22.99 7.25 31.62
C PRO A 79 -22.92 7.99 30.27
N GLU A 80 -22.96 9.31 30.33
CA GLU A 80 -22.91 10.25 29.20
C GLU A 80 -21.47 10.56 28.75
N ASP A 81 -20.45 10.08 29.47
CA ASP A 81 -19.03 10.19 29.12
C ASP A 81 -18.52 8.93 28.39
N GLN A 82 -19.31 7.85 28.38
CA GLN A 82 -19.05 6.59 27.66
C GLN A 82 -19.65 6.63 26.23
#